data_AF-A0A9E2QGE0-F1
#
_entry.id   AF-A0A9E2QGE0-F1
#
_cell.length_a   1.000
_cell.length_b   1.000
_cell.length_c   1.000
_cell.angle_alpha   90.00
_cell.angle_beta   90.00
_cell.angle_gamma   90.00
#
_symmetry.space_group_name_H-M   'P 1'
#
loop_
_entity.id
_entity.type
_entity.pdbx_description
1 polymer ?
#
loop_
_entity_poly.entity_id
_entity_poly.type
_entity_poly.pdbx_seq_one_letter_code
_entity_poly.pdbx_strand_id
1 'polypeptide(L)'
;NPLSFITGTGQIIPGLEKELMGMEAGDSANITVEPDDAYGPPREDLLHEIPLSQFPASRDIKPGMKFQAQSPNGPIVIVVKTVEDDTVTVDLNHPLAGQRLHFDVKIVGVREPNAQELATAAGGCSCSTESPDNCGPGCSCG
;
A
#
# COMPACT_ATOMS: atom_id res chain seq x y z
N ASN A 1 -20.17 -1.17 -0.42
CA ASN A 1 -19.25 -2.24 0.03
C ASN A 1 -18.38 -1.67 1.14
N PRO A 2 -18.65 -1.99 2.41
CA PRO A 2 -17.84 -1.51 3.52
C PRO A 2 -16.46 -2.18 3.48
N LEU A 3 -15.41 -1.40 3.74
CA LEU A 3 -14.05 -1.91 3.87
C LEU A 3 -13.81 -2.23 5.35
N SER A 4 -13.40 -3.46 5.63
CA SER A 4 -13.08 -3.93 6.98
C SER A 4 -11.58 -3.98 7.16
N PHE A 5 -11.05 -3.40 8.23
CA PHE A 5 -9.64 -3.41 8.60
C PHE A 5 -9.50 -3.51 10.12
N ILE A 6 -8.31 -3.86 10.59
CA ILE A 6 -7.99 -3.93 12.02
C ILE A 6 -7.12 -2.72 12.40
N THR A 7 -7.58 -1.95 13.39
CA THR A 7 -6.80 -0.84 13.95
C THR A 7 -5.56 -1.33 14.68
N GLY A 8 -4.43 -0.63 14.53
CA GLY A 8 -3.16 -0.94 15.17
C GLY A 8 -2.31 -1.97 14.42
N THR A 9 -2.72 -2.35 13.21
CA THR A 9 -1.99 -3.30 12.35
C THR A 9 -1.27 -2.62 11.18
N GLY A 10 -1.42 -1.30 11.03
CA GLY A 10 -0.81 -0.54 9.93
C GLY A 10 -1.41 -0.87 8.56
N GLN A 11 -2.61 -1.48 8.52
CA GLN A 11 -3.33 -1.78 7.27
C GLN A 11 -3.88 -0.53 6.57
N ILE A 12 -4.09 0.55 7.32
CA ILE A 12 -4.58 1.84 6.82
C ILE A 12 -3.59 2.94 7.17
N ILE A 13 -3.73 4.09 6.49
CA ILE A 13 -2.88 5.25 6.73
C ILE A 13 -3.02 5.74 8.18
N PRO A 14 -1.90 6.09 8.85
CA PRO A 14 -1.90 6.42 10.27
C PRO A 14 -2.77 7.65 10.60
N GLY A 15 -2.89 8.61 9.70
CA GLY A 15 -3.76 9.77 9.92
C GLY A 15 -5.25 9.42 9.93
N LEU A 16 -5.66 8.44 9.12
CA LEU A 16 -7.03 7.95 9.16
C LEU A 16 -7.27 7.10 10.42
N GLU A 17 -6.30 6.26 10.77
CA GLU A 17 -6.39 5.40 11.96
C GLU A 17 -6.55 6.21 13.25
N LYS A 18 -5.74 7.27 13.43
CA LYS A 18 -5.82 8.16 14.61
C LYS A 18 -7.19 8.78 14.79
N GLU A 19 -7.80 9.24 13.71
CA GLU A 19 -9.10 9.91 13.76
C GLU A 19 -10.24 8.91 14.00
N LEU A 20 -10.09 7.67 13.53
CA LEU A 20 -11.01 6.58 13.83
C LEU A 20 -10.88 6.09 15.28
N MET A 21 -9.72 6.26 15.92
CA MET A 21 -9.53 5.92 17.34
C MET A 21 -10.37 6.85 18.23
N GLY A 22 -11.55 6.38 18.61
CA GLY A 22 -12.48 7.12 19.49
C GLY A 22 -13.87 7.31 18.91
N MET A 23 -14.09 6.92 17.66
CA MET A 23 -15.42 6.94 17.04
C MET A 23 -16.19 5.64 17.31
N GLU A 24 -17.52 5.76 17.41
CA GLU A 24 -18.41 4.63 17.70
C GLU A 24 -19.11 4.11 16.44
N ALA A 25 -19.68 2.91 16.54
CA ALA A 25 -20.48 2.32 15.48
C ALA A 25 -21.69 3.22 15.13
N GLY A 26 -21.78 3.62 13.86
CA GLY A 26 -22.83 4.51 13.35
C GLY A 26 -22.38 5.96 13.15
N ASP A 27 -21.22 6.35 13.67
CA ASP A 27 -20.69 7.70 13.52
C ASP A 27 -20.16 7.95 12.10
N SER A 28 -20.22 9.20 11.67
CA SER A 28 -19.74 9.63 10.35
C SER A 28 -18.88 10.87 10.52
N ALA A 29 -17.66 10.82 9.99
CA ALA A 29 -16.69 11.88 10.14
C ALA A 29 -16.00 12.19 8.83
N ASN A 30 -15.64 13.47 8.67
CA ASN A 30 -14.85 13.93 7.55
C ASN A 30 -13.41 14.14 8.03
N ILE A 31 -12.53 13.25 7.59
CA ILE A 31 -11.14 13.21 8.04
C ILE A 31 -10.28 13.79 6.91
N THR A 32 -9.53 14.83 7.25
CA THR A 32 -8.53 15.40 6.33
C THR A 32 -7.16 14.90 6.73
N VAL A 33 -6.56 14.06 5.90
CA VAL A 33 -5.22 13.52 6.14
C VAL A 33 -4.21 14.29 5.30
N GLU A 34 -3.24 14.90 5.98
CA GLU A 34 -2.08 15.52 5.34
C GLU A 34 -1.25 14.45 4.62
N PRO A 35 -0.54 14.79 3.53
CA PRO A 35 0.23 13.81 2.77
C PRO A 35 1.23 13.03 3.62
N ASP A 36 1.80 13.64 4.66
CA ASP A 36 2.76 13.00 5.59
C ASP A 36 2.15 11.83 6.39
N ASP A 37 0.90 11.96 6.84
CA ASP A 37 0.15 10.94 7.57
C ASP A 37 -0.70 10.03 6.65
N ALA A 38 -0.66 10.25 5.32
CA ALA A 38 -1.36 9.47 4.30
C ALA A 38 -0.41 8.48 3.60
N TYR A 39 -0.07 8.77 2.34
CA TYR A 39 0.85 7.97 1.52
C TYR A 39 2.29 8.49 1.56
N GLY A 40 2.56 9.47 2.44
CA GLY A 40 3.82 10.19 2.52
C GLY A 40 3.96 11.27 1.44
N PRO A 41 5.01 12.12 1.57
CA PRO A 41 5.44 12.99 0.48
C PRO A 41 5.95 12.16 -0.71
N PRO A 42 5.91 12.72 -1.93
CA PRO A 42 6.54 12.08 -3.07
C PRO A 42 8.04 11.97 -2.78
N ARG A 43 8.56 10.75 -2.84
CA ARG A 43 9.97 10.49 -2.58
C ARG A 43 10.71 10.42 -3.90
N GLU A 44 11.78 11.19 -3.98
CA GLU A 44 12.72 11.12 -5.10
C GLU A 44 13.49 9.79 -5.08
N ASP A 45 13.56 9.13 -3.93
CA ASP A 45 14.11 7.77 -3.76
C ASP A 45 13.32 6.69 -4.54
N LEU A 46 12.06 6.98 -4.90
CA LEU A 46 11.22 6.08 -5.70
C LEU A 46 11.36 6.34 -7.21
N LEU A 47 12.34 7.16 -7.60
CA LEU A 47 12.77 7.28 -8.98
C LEU A 47 13.65 6.08 -9.32
N HIS A 48 13.16 5.24 -10.22
CA HIS A 48 13.93 4.12 -10.73
C HIS A 48 14.38 4.40 -12.15
N GLU A 49 15.65 4.16 -12.41
CA GLU A 49 16.18 4.11 -13.76
C GLU A 49 15.99 2.71 -14.33
N ILE A 50 15.23 2.65 -15.41
CA ILE A 50 14.96 1.41 -16.13
C ILE A 50 15.59 1.54 -17.51
N PRO A 51 16.38 0.54 -17.96
CA PRO A 51 16.97 0.58 -19.29
C PRO A 51 15.86 0.54 -20.35
N LEU A 52 16.03 1.32 -21.42
CA LEU A 52 15.05 1.44 -22.51
C LEU A 52 14.73 0.07 -23.14
N SER A 53 15.65 -0.90 -23.07
CA SER A 53 15.45 -2.27 -23.54
C SER A 53 14.32 -3.03 -22.84
N GLN A 54 13.93 -2.64 -21.62
CA GLN A 54 12.77 -3.22 -20.92
C GLN A 54 11.43 -2.63 -21.39
N PHE A 55 11.47 -1.48 -22.06
CA PHE A 55 10.29 -0.89 -22.68
C PHE A 55 10.09 -1.45 -24.08
N PRO A 56 8.83 -1.65 -24.53
CA PRO A 56 8.58 -2.06 -25.89
C PRO A 56 9.10 -0.98 -26.85
N ALA A 57 10.11 -1.32 -27.64
CA ALA A 57 10.82 -0.46 -28.60
C ALA A 57 9.94 0.21 -29.67
N SER A 58 8.63 -0.05 -29.65
CA SER A 58 7.64 0.43 -30.64
C SER A 58 6.89 1.68 -30.18
N ARG A 59 7.16 2.22 -28.99
CA ARG A 59 6.53 3.44 -28.47
C ARG A 59 7.60 4.52 -28.34
N ASP A 60 7.39 5.66 -28.98
CA ASP A 60 8.10 6.91 -28.74
C ASP A 60 7.91 7.28 -27.26
N ILE A 61 8.81 6.82 -26.37
CA ILE A 61 8.71 7.04 -24.92
C ILE A 61 8.93 8.52 -24.71
N LYS A 62 7.90 9.23 -24.24
CA LYS A 62 7.99 10.66 -23.92
C LYS A 62 7.92 10.87 -22.41
N PRO A 63 8.65 11.88 -21.88
CA PRO A 63 8.41 12.33 -20.52
C PRO A 63 6.93 12.72 -20.35
N GLY A 64 6.35 12.28 -19.23
CA GLY A 64 4.91 12.41 -18.92
C GLY A 64 4.05 11.20 -19.30
N MET A 65 4.60 10.18 -19.97
CA MET A 65 3.88 8.93 -20.22
C MET A 65 3.65 8.16 -18.91
N LYS A 66 2.50 7.48 -18.82
CA LYS A 66 2.12 6.66 -17.67
C LYS A 66 2.16 5.19 -18.06
N PHE A 67 2.83 4.36 -17.28
CA PHE A 67 2.90 2.92 -17.47
C PHE A 67 2.33 2.19 -16.25
N GLN A 68 1.83 0.98 -16.43
CA GLN A 68 1.38 0.14 -15.33
C GLN A 68 2.49 -0.85 -14.98
N ALA A 69 2.98 -0.81 -13.74
CA ALA A 69 3.99 -1.73 -13.21
C ALA A 69 3.39 -2.58 -12.09
N GLN A 70 3.99 -3.74 -11.81
CA GLN A 70 3.61 -4.56 -10.66
C GLN A 70 4.50 -4.20 -9.47
N SER A 71 3.88 -3.81 -8.36
CA SER A 71 4.51 -3.63 -7.05
C SER A 71 4.06 -4.76 -6.12
N PRO A 72 4.81 -5.10 -5.06
CA PRO A 72 4.36 -6.03 -4.01
C PRO A 72 2.99 -5.67 -3.39
N ASN A 73 2.59 -4.39 -3.45
CA ASN A 73 1.29 -3.92 -2.95
C ASN A 73 0.18 -3.93 -4.03
N GLY A 74 0.46 -4.42 -5.24
CA GLY A 74 -0.47 -4.47 -6.36
C GLY A 74 0.01 -3.68 -7.59
N PRO A 75 -0.81 -3.60 -8.65
CA PRO A 75 -0.47 -2.86 -9.85
C PRO A 75 -0.43 -1.35 -9.55
N ILE A 76 0.71 -0.72 -9.79
CA ILE A 76 0.93 0.72 -9.63
C ILE A 76 1.05 1.38 -11.01
N VAL A 77 0.71 2.67 -11.07
CA VAL A 77 0.93 3.48 -12.27
C VAL A 77 2.19 4.31 -12.05
N ILE A 78 3.19 4.13 -12.91
CA ILE A 78 4.45 4.85 -12.89
C ILE A 78 4.44 5.94 -13.97
N VAL A 79 5.14 7.05 -13.74
CA VAL A 79 5.20 8.17 -14.69
C VAL A 79 6.63 8.37 -15.15
N VAL A 80 6.85 8.45 -16.46
CA VAL A 80 8.17 8.78 -17.01
C VAL A 80 8.51 10.23 -16.70
N LYS A 81 9.58 10.46 -15.95
CA LYS A 81 10.06 11.81 -15.60
C LYS A 81 11.04 12.32 -16.65
N THR A 82 12.02 11.50 -16.99
CA THR A 82 13.08 11.80 -17.95
C THR A 82 13.40 10.59 -18.80
N VAL A 83 13.73 10.84 -20.06
CA VAL A 83 14.16 9.84 -21.03
C VAL A 83 15.53 10.29 -21.51
N GLU A 84 16.55 9.49 -21.23
CA GLU A 84 17.89 9.59 -21.80
C GLU A 84 18.04 8.54 -22.92
N ASP A 85 19.15 8.59 -23.66
CA ASP A 85 19.36 7.78 -24.86
C ASP A 85 19.23 6.27 -24.62
N ASP A 86 19.67 5.77 -23.46
CA ASP A 86 19.63 4.34 -23.09
C ASP A 86 18.83 4.04 -21.80
N THR A 87 18.49 5.06 -21.01
CA THR A 87 17.87 4.93 -19.68
C THR A 87 16.63 5.80 -19.54
N VAL A 88 15.62 5.28 -18.84
CA VAL A 88 14.38 6.00 -18.56
C VAL A 88 14.20 6.11 -17.05
N THR A 89 14.12 7.33 -16.54
CA THR A 89 13.78 7.58 -15.14
C THR A 89 12.26 7.57 -14.99
N VAL A 90 11.76 6.59 -14.25
CA VAL A 90 10.35 6.48 -13.92
C VAL A 90 10.12 6.80 -12.45
N ASP A 91 9.03 7.50 -12.20
CA ASP A 91 8.53 7.82 -10.88
C ASP A 91 7.54 6.73 -10.43
N LEU A 92 7.90 5.98 -9.38
CA LEU A 92 7.07 4.93 -8.78
C LEU A 92 6.19 5.44 -7.63
N ASN A 93 6.10 6.76 -7.42
CA ASN A 93 5.28 7.28 -6.34
C ASN A 93 3.82 6.88 -6.54
N HIS A 94 3.16 6.59 -5.41
CA HIS A 94 1.73 6.34 -5.43
C HIS A 94 1.02 7.58 -6.01
N PRO A 95 -0.01 7.45 -6.86
CA PRO A 95 -0.69 8.61 -7.45
C PRO A 95 -1.31 9.55 -6.40
N LEU A 96 -1.50 9.08 -5.16
CA LEU A 96 -2.01 9.84 -4.03
C LEU A 96 -0.91 10.35 -3.07
N ALA A 97 0.37 10.04 -3.32
CA ALA A 97 1.48 10.57 -2.53
C ALA A 97 1.61 12.08 -2.75
N GLY A 98 1.86 12.83 -1.68
CA GLY A 98 1.93 14.29 -1.72
C GLY A 98 0.60 15.03 -1.84
N GLN A 99 -0.53 14.32 -1.97
CA GLN A 99 -1.84 14.95 -2.02
C GLN A 99 -2.51 14.92 -0.65
N ARG A 100 -3.17 16.02 -0.29
CA ARG A 100 -4.06 16.07 0.87
C ARG A 100 -5.32 15.29 0.53
N LEU A 101 -5.60 14.25 1.31
CA LEU A 101 -6.74 13.37 1.07
C LEU A 101 -7.86 13.71 2.04
N HIS A 102 -9.06 13.93 1.50
CA HIS A 102 -10.27 14.10 2.26
C HIS A 102 -11.06 12.79 2.23
N PHE A 103 -11.19 12.15 3.38
CA PHE A 103 -11.93 10.91 3.53
C PHE A 103 -13.25 11.18 4.24
N ASP A 104 -14.34 10.80 3.59
CA ASP A 104 -15.65 10.70 4.24
C ASP A 104 -15.82 9.27 4.74
N VAL A 105 -15.71 9.07 6.05
CA VAL A 105 -15.83 7.75 6.66
C VAL A 105 -17.14 7.63 7.40
N LYS A 106 -17.75 6.46 7.27
CA LYS A 106 -18.91 6.07 8.06
C LYS A 106 -18.64 4.72 8.70
N ILE A 107 -18.70 4.68 10.03
CA ILE A 107 -18.47 3.45 10.77
C ILE A 107 -19.76 2.65 10.73
N VAL A 108 -19.72 1.51 10.04
CA VAL A 108 -20.88 0.61 9.95
C VAL A 108 -21.00 -0.25 11.21
N GLY A 109 -19.88 -0.60 11.83
CA GLY A 109 -19.84 -1.39 13.05
C GLY A 109 -18.41 -1.56 13.54
N VAL A 110 -18.23 -1.61 14.87
CA VAL A 110 -16.96 -1.93 15.52
C VAL A 110 -17.14 -3.28 16.20
N ARG A 111 -16.21 -4.20 15.95
CA ARG A 111 -16.18 -5.50 16.63
C ARG A 111 -14.74 -5.87 16.95
N GLU A 112 -14.56 -6.67 17.98
CA GLU A 112 -13.25 -7.25 18.27
C GLU A 112 -12.81 -8.17 17.13
N PRO A 113 -11.54 -8.10 16.71
CA PRO A 113 -11.02 -8.98 15.68
C PRO A 113 -11.01 -10.42 16.20
N ASN A 114 -11.51 -11.36 15.38
CA ASN A 114 -11.36 -12.78 15.71
C ASN A 114 -9.90 -13.22 15.55
N ALA A 115 -9.52 -14.30 16.23
CA ALA A 115 -8.14 -14.84 16.21
C ALA A 115 -7.59 -15.07 14.78
N GLN A 116 -8.45 -15.47 13.84
CA GLN A 116 -8.10 -15.65 12.42
C GLN A 116 -7.76 -14.34 11.70
N GLU A 117 -8.47 -13.25 12.01
CA GLU A 117 -8.25 -11.94 11.40
C GLU A 117 -6.98 -11.29 11.98
N LEU A 118 -6.73 -11.48 13.29
CA LEU A 118 -5.49 -11.07 13.94
C LEU A 118 -4.27 -11.80 13.33
N ALA A 119 -4.38 -13.10 13.08
CA ALA A 119 -3.34 -13.89 12.43
C ALA A 119 -3.07 -13.44 10.98
N THR A 120 -4.10 -12.96 10.27
CA THR A 120 -3.96 -12.44 8.90
C THR A 120 -3.29 -11.06 8.89
N ALA A 121 -3.60 -10.21 9.88
CA ALA A 121 -3.04 -8.86 9.96
C ALA A 121 -1.62 -8.80 10.53
N ALA A 122 -1.19 -9.80 11.31
CA ALA A 122 0.14 -9.86 11.93
C ALA A 122 1.29 -10.21 10.96
N GLY A 123 1.04 -10.31 9.65
CA GLY A 123 2.05 -10.67 8.67
C GLY A 123 2.23 -12.18 8.60
N GLY A 124 1.94 -12.73 7.42
CA GLY A 124 1.91 -14.18 7.19
C GLY A 124 3.22 -14.88 7.53
N CYS A 125 3.21 -15.64 8.62
CA CYS A 125 3.81 -16.97 8.59
C CYS A 125 2.68 -17.94 8.22
N SER A 126 2.66 -18.41 6.97
CA SER A 126 1.88 -19.58 6.60
C SER A 126 2.52 -20.83 7.21
N CYS A 127 2.34 -21.05 8.51
CA CYS A 127 2.40 -22.39 9.05
C CYS A 127 1.04 -23.04 8.75
N SER A 128 0.91 -23.61 7.56
CA SER A 128 -0.11 -24.60 7.29
C SER A 128 0.15 -25.79 8.18
N THR A 129 -0.48 -25.86 9.36
CA THR A 129 -0.94 -27.14 9.93
C THR A 129 -1.80 -26.90 11.16
N GLU A 130 -3.09 -27.19 11.01
CA GLU A 130 -3.83 -28.06 11.91
C GLU A 130 -2.93 -28.85 12.90
N SER A 131 -3.04 -28.52 14.19
CA SER A 131 -2.50 -29.22 15.38
C SER A 131 -1.22 -28.64 16.02
N PRO A 132 -1.24 -28.34 17.34
CA PRO A 132 -0.14 -27.67 18.05
C PRO A 132 1.09 -28.54 18.40
N ASP A 133 1.26 -29.74 17.84
CA ASP A 133 2.21 -30.73 18.38
C ASP A 133 3.20 -31.36 17.38
N ASN A 134 3.49 -30.75 16.22
CA ASN A 134 4.52 -31.32 15.34
C ASN A 134 5.35 -30.32 14.54
N CYS A 135 6.24 -29.60 15.23
CA CYS A 135 7.39 -28.97 14.59
C CYS A 135 8.43 -30.04 14.24
N GLY A 136 8.33 -30.60 13.03
CA GLY A 136 9.37 -31.45 12.45
C GLY A 136 10.68 -30.68 12.21
N PRO A 137 11.85 -31.33 12.30
CA PRO A 137 13.15 -30.67 12.18
C PRO A 137 13.45 -30.37 10.71
N GLY A 138 13.24 -29.13 10.27
CA GLY A 138 13.55 -28.75 8.89
C GLY A 138 13.28 -27.30 8.48
N CYS A 139 12.62 -26.49 9.31
CA CYS A 139 12.41 -25.08 8.99
C CYS A 139 13.61 -24.24 9.46
N SER A 140 14.59 -24.04 8.57
CA SER A 140 15.60 -22.99 8.73
C SER A 140 14.98 -21.65 8.31
N CYS A 141 14.71 -20.80 9.30
CA CYS A 141 14.58 -19.36 9.07
C CYS A 141 15.99 -18.78 8.88
N GLY A 142 16.26 -18.26 7.68
CA GLY A 142 17.44 -17.42 7.40
C GLY A 142 17.08 -15.95 7.51
#